data_AF-A0A949URA0-F1
#
_entry.id   AF-A0A949URA0-F1
#
_cell.length_a   1.000
_cell.length_b   1.000
_cell.length_c   1.000
_cell.angle_alpha   90.00
_cell.angle_beta   90.00
_cell.angle_gamma   90.00
#
_symmetry.space_group_name_H-M   'P 1'
#
loop_
_entity.id
_entity.type
_entity.pdbx_description
1 polymer ?
#
loop_
_entity_poly.entity_id
_entity_poly.type
_entity_poly.pdbx_seq_one_letter_code
_entity_poly.pdbx_strand_id
1 'polypeptide(L)'
;TPRHPKGRAVYALLGDSIVRASPKFQALANGQKEFFAAYSAQNWTEARAVIARVRQLSGAISTLYDFYEARVNQHEASAPPPGWDGKFYVGRI
;
A
#
# COMPACT_ATOMS: atom_id res chain seq x y z
N THR A 1 -0.92 5.36 30.48
CA THR A 1 -0.45 3.96 30.57
C THR A 1 0.11 3.53 29.23
N PRO A 2 1.40 3.18 29.10
CA PRO A 2 2.06 3.02 27.80
C PRO A 2 2.06 1.54 27.37
N ARG A 3 1.10 1.15 26.52
CA ARG A 3 1.21 -0.01 25.62
C ARG A 3 0.36 0.27 24.39
N HIS A 4 0.89 1.05 23.44
CA HIS A 4 0.43 0.90 22.06
C HIS A 4 0.98 -0.46 21.58
N PRO A 5 0.13 -1.48 21.35
CA PRO A 5 0.63 -2.72 20.79
C PRO A 5 1.12 -2.38 19.37
N LYS A 6 2.38 -2.69 19.09
CA LYS A 6 3.03 -2.50 17.78
C LYS A 6 2.03 -2.80 16.66
N GLY A 7 1.55 -1.75 15.99
CA GLY A 7 0.55 -1.88 14.92
C GLY A 7 1.09 -2.82 13.87
N ARG A 8 0.48 -4.01 13.74
CA ARG A 8 0.85 -4.99 12.73
C ARG A 8 0.29 -4.51 11.40
N ALA A 9 1.14 -4.32 10.41
CA ALA A 9 0.69 -4.10 9.04
C ALA A 9 0.03 -5.41 8.56
N VAL A 10 -1.28 -5.39 8.35
CA VAL A 10 -2.02 -6.53 7.81
C VAL A 10 -2.35 -6.20 6.36
N TYR A 11 -1.69 -6.88 5.44
CA TYR A 11 -2.09 -6.96 4.04
C TYR A 11 -2.45 -8.42 3.77
N ALA A 12 -3.59 -8.66 3.13
CA ALA A 12 -4.02 -10.00 2.74
C ALA A 12 -3.99 -10.07 1.21
N LEU A 13 -3.06 -10.86 0.66
CA LEU A 13 -3.20 -11.36 -0.70
C LEU A 13 -4.09 -12.62 -0.61
N LEU A 14 -5.29 -12.55 -1.15
CA LEU A 14 -6.20 -13.70 -1.19
C LEU A 14 -5.77 -14.61 -2.35
N GLY A 15 -5.23 -15.79 -2.03
CA GLY A 15 -4.86 -16.80 -3.01
C GLY A 15 -4.50 -18.11 -2.33
N ASP A 16 -4.91 -19.24 -2.93
CA ASP A 16 -4.50 -20.58 -2.49
C ASP A 16 -2.96 -20.72 -2.58
N SER A 17 -2.38 -21.66 -1.82
CA SER A 17 -0.99 -22.10 -1.89
C SER A 17 -0.47 -22.31 -3.33
N ILE A 18 -1.33 -22.77 -4.25
CA ILE A 18 -1.02 -22.95 -5.68
C ILE A 18 -0.95 -21.60 -6.40
N VAL A 19 -1.84 -20.65 -6.09
CA VAL A 19 -1.84 -19.30 -6.65
C VAL A 19 -0.62 -18.52 -6.17
N ARG A 20 -0.13 -18.77 -4.93
CA ARG A 20 1.07 -18.14 -4.36
C ARG A 20 2.36 -18.46 -5.11
N ALA A 21 2.45 -19.64 -5.72
CA ALA A 21 3.58 -20.05 -6.53
C ALA A 21 3.54 -19.48 -7.97
N SER A 22 2.42 -18.89 -8.37
CA SER A 22 2.28 -18.30 -9.70
C SER A 22 3.19 -17.07 -9.85
N PRO A 23 4.01 -16.98 -10.92
CA PRO A 23 4.83 -15.81 -11.20
C PRO A 23 4.01 -14.51 -11.27
N LYS A 24 2.75 -14.58 -11.74
CA LYS A 24 1.83 -13.43 -11.82
C LYS A 24 1.45 -12.92 -10.43
N PHE A 25 1.19 -13.83 -9.49
CA PHE A 25 0.85 -13.48 -8.11
C PHE A 25 2.05 -12.93 -7.34
N GLN A 26 3.24 -13.48 -7.57
CA GLN A 26 4.47 -12.95 -6.99
C GLN A 26 4.79 -11.55 -7.51
N ALA A 27 4.59 -11.29 -8.80
CA ALA A 27 4.74 -9.95 -9.38
C ALA A 27 3.78 -8.94 -8.72
N LEU A 28 2.52 -9.32 -8.52
CA LEU A 28 1.52 -8.48 -7.84
C LEU A 28 1.91 -8.24 -6.37
N ALA A 29 2.31 -9.30 -5.66
CA ALA A 29 2.72 -9.22 -4.26
C ALA A 29 3.95 -8.33 -4.05
N ASN A 30 4.95 -8.47 -4.91
CA ASN A 30 6.17 -7.66 -4.84
C ASN A 30 5.88 -6.20 -5.20
N GLY A 31 5.08 -5.97 -6.23
CA GLY A 31 4.64 -4.62 -6.59
C GLY A 31 3.85 -3.93 -5.47
N GLN A 32 2.99 -4.65 -4.75
CA GLN A 32 2.31 -4.11 -3.56
C GLN A 32 3.29 -3.74 -2.44
N LYS A 33 4.31 -4.56 -2.18
CA LYS A 33 5.34 -4.25 -1.17
C LYS A 33 6.14 -3.01 -1.54
N GLU A 34 6.55 -2.90 -2.80
CA GLU A 34 7.25 -1.72 -3.32
C GLU A 34 6.39 -0.45 -3.16
N PHE A 35 5.10 -0.54 -3.52
CA PHE A 35 4.17 0.57 -3.34
C PHE A 35 4.10 1.03 -1.88
N PHE A 36 3.89 0.09 -0.94
CA PHE A 36 3.82 0.45 0.48
C PHE A 36 5.12 1.01 1.04
N ALA A 37 6.27 0.51 0.58
CA ALA A 37 7.58 1.05 0.96
C ALA A 37 7.70 2.51 0.52
N ALA A 38 7.46 2.81 -0.76
CA ALA A 38 7.49 4.17 -1.31
C ALA A 38 6.46 5.09 -0.62
N TYR A 39 5.25 4.59 -0.40
CA TYR A 39 4.16 5.32 0.27
C TYR A 39 4.53 5.69 1.72
N SER A 40 5.08 4.74 2.48
CA SER A 40 5.51 4.99 3.87
C SER A 40 6.72 5.92 3.97
N ALA A 41 7.58 5.94 2.95
CA ALA A 41 8.71 6.85 2.84
C ALA A 41 8.33 8.25 2.29
N GLN A 42 7.03 8.50 2.03
CA GLN A 42 6.53 9.73 1.42
C GLN A 42 7.12 10.02 0.02
N ASN A 43 7.60 8.99 -0.68
CA ASN A 43 8.09 9.13 -2.05
C ASN A 43 6.91 9.03 -3.03
N TRP A 44 6.16 10.12 -3.15
CA TRP A 44 4.91 10.17 -3.92
C TRP A 44 5.09 9.88 -5.40
N THR A 45 6.17 10.38 -6.00
CA THR A 45 6.49 10.13 -7.41
C THR A 45 6.73 8.64 -7.67
N GLU A 46 7.51 7.99 -6.80
CA GLU A 46 7.77 6.55 -6.90
C GLU A 46 6.50 5.73 -6.62
N ALA A 47 5.71 6.12 -5.62
CA ALA A 47 4.45 5.45 -5.30
C ALA A 47 3.48 5.45 -6.49
N ARG A 48 3.34 6.58 -7.21
CA ARG A 48 2.53 6.68 -8.43
C ARG A 48 3.06 5.79 -9.55
N ALA A 49 4.37 5.78 -9.77
CA ALA A 49 5.00 4.95 -10.79
C ALA A 49 4.76 3.45 -10.53
N VAL A 50 4.87 3.02 -9.27
CA VAL A 50 4.58 1.64 -8.88
C VAL A 50 3.10 1.32 -9.06
N ILE A 51 2.17 2.21 -8.65
CA ILE A 51 0.73 2.00 -8.88
C ILE A 51 0.43 1.81 -10.38
N ALA A 52 0.97 2.68 -11.24
CA ALA A 52 0.78 2.61 -12.69
C ALA A 52 1.28 1.30 -13.30
N ARG A 53 2.34 0.71 -12.74
CA ARG A 53 2.84 -0.61 -13.13
C ARG A 53 1.97 -1.75 -12.60
N VAL A 54 1.64 -1.73 -11.31
CA VAL A 54 0.95 -2.83 -10.63
C VAL A 54 -0.50 -2.96 -11.08
N ARG A 55 -1.17 -1.86 -11.45
CA ARG A 55 -2.54 -1.88 -11.99
C ARG A 55 -2.67 -2.66 -13.31
N GLN A 56 -1.57 -2.89 -14.02
CA GLN A 56 -1.55 -3.67 -15.28
C GLN A 56 -1.41 -5.19 -15.04
N LEU A 57 -1.14 -5.60 -13.79
CA LEU A 57 -0.95 -7.02 -13.45
C LEU A 57 -2.28 -7.74 -13.28
N SER A 58 -2.31 -9.01 -13.67
CA SER A 58 -3.47 -9.89 -13.47
C SER A 58 -3.78 -10.04 -11.98
N GLY A 59 -5.04 -9.79 -11.59
CA GLY A 59 -5.48 -9.81 -10.18
C GLY A 59 -5.33 -8.47 -9.45
N ALA A 60 -4.90 -7.42 -10.15
CA ALA A 60 -4.97 -6.06 -9.64
C ALA A 60 -6.43 -5.61 -9.44
N ILE A 61 -6.71 -5.02 -8.29
CA ILE A 61 -8.02 -4.41 -7.99
C ILE A 61 -7.91 -2.93 -8.33
N SER A 62 -8.37 -2.52 -9.51
CA SER A 62 -8.23 -1.13 -9.98
C SER A 62 -8.78 -0.11 -8.99
N THR A 63 -9.94 -0.38 -8.39
CA THR A 63 -10.56 0.50 -7.38
C THR A 63 -9.71 0.70 -6.13
N LEU A 64 -8.88 -0.27 -5.76
CA LEU A 64 -7.92 -0.13 -4.66
C LEU A 64 -6.83 0.88 -5.01
N TYR A 65 -6.33 0.81 -6.25
CA TYR A 65 -5.28 1.71 -6.73
C TYR A 65 -5.79 3.12 -6.93
N ASP A 66 -7.03 3.31 -7.42
CA ASP A 66 -7.68 4.63 -7.51
C ASP A 66 -7.79 5.30 -6.12
N PHE A 67 -8.15 4.52 -5.09
CA PHE A 67 -8.19 5.00 -3.71
C PHE A 67 -6.82 5.45 -3.21
N TYR A 68 -5.76 4.70 -3.52
CA TYR A 68 -4.40 5.07 -3.11
C TYR A 68 -3.85 6.25 -3.91
N GLU A 69 -4.15 6.39 -5.20
CA GLU A 69 -3.78 7.58 -5.99
C GLU A 69 -4.42 8.84 -5.38
N ALA A 70 -5.70 8.79 -5.01
CA ALA A 70 -6.37 9.90 -4.34
C ALA A 70 -5.69 10.29 -3.01
N ARG A 71 -5.23 9.30 -2.24
CA ARG A 71 -4.48 9.54 -1.00
C ARG A 71 -3.09 10.13 -1.25
N VAL A 72 -2.36 9.64 -2.23
CA VAL A 72 -1.06 10.22 -2.59
C VAL A 72 -1.22 11.69 -2.99
N ASN A 73 -2.24 12.02 -3.80
CA ASN A 73 -2.59 13.42 -4.11
C ASN A 73 -2.84 14.25 -2.85
N GLN A 74 -3.62 13.72 -1.91
CA GLN A 74 -3.95 14.40 -0.66
C GLN A 74 -2.70 14.64 0.22
N HIS A 75 -1.83 13.64 0.34
CA HIS A 75 -0.61 13.74 1.14
C HIS A 75 0.49 14.58 0.50
N GLU A 76 0.50 14.69 -0.83
CA GLU A 76 1.38 15.61 -1.54
C GLU A 76 0.92 17.06 -1.37
N ALA A 77 -0.39 17.32 -1.42
CA ALA A 77 -0.97 18.64 -1.16
C ALA A 77 -0.89 19.04 0.33
N SER A 78 -0.96 18.07 1.24
CA SER A 78 -0.88 18.27 2.69
C SER A 78 0.02 17.21 3.30
N ALA A 79 1.28 17.60 3.52
CA ALA A 79 2.30 16.70 4.04
C ALA A 79 1.82 16.02 5.35
N PRO A 80 2.01 14.69 5.49
CA PRO A 80 1.65 14.00 6.70
C PRO A 80 2.38 14.55 7.94
N PRO A 81 1.81 14.43 9.15
CA PRO A 81 2.46 14.87 10.38
C PRO A 81 3.85 14.23 10.56
N PRO A 82 4.77 14.92 11.27
CA PRO A 82 6.06 14.34 11.64
C PRO A 82 5.89 13.02 12.38
N GLY A 83 6.57 11.95 11.94
CA GLY A 83 6.48 10.62 12.53
C GLY A 83 5.38 9.72 11.95
N TRP A 84 4.72 10.12 10.86
CA TRP A 84 3.79 9.26 10.13
C TRP A 84 4.53 8.10 9.43
N ASP A 85 4.11 6.86 9.72
CA ASP A 85 4.76 5.63 9.25
C ASP A 85 3.99 4.93 8.11
N GLY A 86 3.13 5.67 7.40
CA GLY A 86 2.29 5.14 6.32
C GLY A 86 1.10 4.31 6.80
N LYS A 87 0.91 4.13 8.12
CA LYS A 87 -0.22 3.37 8.67
C LYS A 87 -1.45 4.25 8.84
N PHE A 88 -2.60 3.70 8.47
CA PHE A 88 -3.89 4.30 8.76
C PHE A 88 -4.42 3.77 10.09
N TYR A 89 -4.51 4.64 11.08
CA TYR A 89 -5.24 4.34 12.30
C TYR A 89 -6.69 4.78 12.09
N VAL A 90 -7.64 3.82 12.11
CA VAL A 90 -9.03 4.16 12.36
C VAL A 90 -9.11 4.72 13.77
N GLY A 91 -9.18 6.04 13.90
CA GLY A 91 -9.70 6.68 15.09
C GLY A 91 -11.19 6.38 15.14
N ARG A 92 -11.62 5.57 16.10
CA ARG A 92 -13.04 5.49 16.46
C ARG A 92 -13.39 6.83 17.12
N ILE A 93 -14.43 7.49 16.59
CA ILE A 93 -15.10 8.64 17.22
C ILE A 93 -15.67 8.20 18.57
#